data_AF-U2EHK2-F1
#
_entry.id   AF-U2EHK2-F1
#
_cell.length_a   1.000
_cell.length_b   1.000
_cell.length_c   1.000
_cell.angle_alpha   90.00
_cell.angle_beta   90.00
_cell.angle_gamma   90.00
#
_symmetry.space_group_name_H-M   'P 1'
#
loop_
_entity.id
_entity.type
_entity.pdbx_description
1 polymer ?
#
loop_
_entity_poly.entity_id
_entity_poly.type
_entity_poly.pdbx_seq_one_letter_code
_entity_poly.pdbx_strand_id
1 'polypeptide(L)'
;MSEPRQSEPLASKRKTVLYLANTDWYLFNFRKNLIKRASHEGWRIRLACGEAGYTRALADEGWPVETLPLNSRGSNPLRELGALYKVIRLLRKERPDVAHLFTLKCVLYGCLAAPFSRNTRFIGALTGMGYLFTSNQLDRTIAAAG
;
A
#
# COMPACT_ATOMS: atom_id res chain seq x y z
N MET A 1 10.35 48.40 -18.81
CA MET A 1 11.18 47.26 -18.37
C MET A 1 10.34 46.50 -17.36
N SER A 2 9.55 45.55 -17.84
CA SER A 2 8.49 44.89 -17.06
C SER A 2 9.03 43.56 -16.55
N GLU A 3 9.08 43.38 -15.23
CA GLU A 3 9.54 42.16 -14.59
C GLU A 3 8.76 40.93 -15.11
N PRO A 4 9.45 39.81 -15.40
CA PRO A 4 8.76 38.58 -15.77
C PRO A 4 8.02 38.03 -14.55
N ARG A 5 6.69 37.98 -14.70
CA ARG A 5 5.73 37.31 -13.81
C ARG A 5 6.23 35.88 -13.52
N GLN A 6 6.72 35.65 -12.30
CA GLN A 6 7.07 34.31 -11.83
C GLN A 6 5.80 33.46 -11.90
N SER A 7 5.79 32.49 -12.81
CA SER A 7 4.73 31.50 -12.91
C SER A 7 4.78 30.62 -11.67
N GLU A 8 3.74 30.69 -10.83
CA GLU A 8 3.49 29.73 -9.76
C GLU A 8 3.60 28.30 -10.32
N PRO A 9 4.34 27.38 -9.67
CA PRO A 9 4.39 26.00 -10.14
C PRO A 9 2.99 25.41 -10.05
N LEU A 10 2.45 24.91 -11.18
CA LEU A 10 1.22 24.11 -11.20
C LEU A 10 1.30 23.09 -10.06
N ALA A 11 0.35 23.16 -9.12
CA ALA A 11 0.32 22.29 -7.95
C ALA A 11 0.47 20.82 -8.38
N SER A 12 1.68 20.28 -8.22
CA SER A 12 2.00 18.91 -8.60
C SER A 12 1.08 17.97 -7.83
N LYS A 13 0.34 17.12 -8.54
CA LYS A 13 -0.59 16.16 -7.93
C LYS A 13 0.08 15.42 -6.77
N ARG A 14 -0.51 15.53 -5.57
CA ARG A 14 0.01 14.88 -4.36
C ARG A 14 0.09 13.36 -4.56
N LYS A 15 1.30 12.79 -4.53
CA LYS A 15 1.50 11.34 -4.67
C LYS A 15 0.84 10.59 -3.51
N THR A 16 0.26 9.43 -3.79
CA THR A 16 -0.45 8.59 -2.83
C THR A 16 0.33 7.31 -2.56
N VAL A 17 0.51 6.99 -1.28
CA VAL A 17 1.05 5.70 -0.84
C VAL A 17 0.00 4.92 -0.05
N LEU A 18 -0.11 3.64 -0.37
CA LEU A 18 -0.96 2.69 0.32
C LEU A 18 -0.06 1.72 1.10
N TYR A 19 -0.24 1.64 2.42
CA TYR A 19 0.48 0.69 3.28
C TYR A 19 -0.43 -0.49 3.64
N LEU A 20 0.00 -1.71 3.30
CA LEU A 20 -0.67 -2.96 3.65
C LEU A 20 0.11 -3.73 4.71
N ALA A 21 -0.58 -4.09 5.78
CA ALA A 21 -0.04 -4.97 6.82
C ALA A 21 -1.09 -5.97 7.28
N ASN A 22 -0.62 -7.02 7.97
CA ASN A 22 -1.53 -8.01 8.54
C ASN A 22 -2.41 -7.41 9.65
N THR A 23 -1.89 -6.49 10.47
CA THR A 23 -2.64 -5.86 11.57
C THR A 23 -2.37 -4.35 11.70
N ASP A 24 -3.35 -3.61 12.21
CA ASP A 24 -3.22 -2.20 12.60
C ASP A 24 -2.17 -2.01 13.72
N TRP A 25 -2.09 -2.94 14.68
CA TRP A 25 -1.06 -2.97 15.73
C TRP A 25 0.35 -2.95 15.14
N TYR A 26 0.59 -3.72 14.07
CA TYR A 26 1.90 -3.74 13.42
C TYR A 26 2.25 -2.39 12.79
N LEU A 27 1.29 -1.76 12.11
CA LEU A 27 1.50 -0.43 11.53
C LEU A 27 1.81 0.59 12.62
N PHE A 28 1.05 0.58 13.71
CA PHE A 28 1.21 1.53 14.80
C PHE A 28 2.56 1.37 15.52
N ASN A 29 2.97 0.15 15.83
CA ASN A 29 4.17 -0.07 16.65
C ASN A 29 5.48 -0.06 15.85
N PHE A 30 5.47 -0.49 14.58
CA PHE A 30 6.72 -0.64 13.81
C PHE A 30 6.83 0.30 12.61
N ARG A 31 5.70 0.73 12.03
CA ARG A 31 5.69 1.48 10.77
C ARG A 31 5.17 2.91 10.91
N LYS A 32 4.69 3.31 12.09
CA LYS A 32 4.16 4.66 12.36
C LYS A 32 5.14 5.76 12.01
N ASN A 33 6.41 5.64 12.41
CA ASN A 33 7.43 6.66 12.09
C ASN A 33 7.68 6.78 10.58
N LEU A 34 7.68 5.66 9.85
CA LEU A 34 7.79 5.65 8.39
C LEU A 34 6.59 6.34 7.74
N ILE A 35 5.37 5.99 8.16
CA ILE A 35 4.13 6.57 7.64
C ILE A 35 4.08 8.07 7.93
N LYS A 36 4.43 8.47 9.15
CA LYS A 36 4.51 9.87 9.58
C LYS A 36 5.49 10.66 8.72
N ARG A 37 6.69 10.12 8.50
CA ARG A 37 7.69 10.74 7.62
C ARG A 37 7.15 10.94 6.20
N ALA A 38 6.57 9.91 5.59
CA ALA A 38 5.97 10.04 4.26
C ALA A 38 4.86 11.11 4.22
N SER A 39 4.04 11.19 5.27
CA SER A 39 3.02 12.23 5.41
C SER A 39 3.63 13.64 5.45
N HIS A 40 4.72 13.83 6.22
CA HIS A 40 5.46 15.10 6.28
C HIS A 40 6.13 15.48 4.97
N GLU A 41 6.60 14.49 4.19
CA GLU A 41 7.13 14.68 2.83
C GLU A 41 6.03 15.00 1.80
N GLY A 42 4.78 15.21 2.26
CA GLY A 42 3.67 15.61 1.42
C GLY A 42 3.01 14.46 0.69
N TRP A 43 3.19 13.19 1.08
CA TRP A 43 2.42 12.09 0.49
C TRP A 43 1.02 12.01 1.07
N ARG A 44 0.03 11.60 0.24
CA ARG A 44 -1.30 11.20 0.71
C ARG A 44 -1.23 9.77 1.21
N ILE A 45 -1.54 9.56 2.48
CA ILE A 45 -1.43 8.27 3.15
C ILE A 45 -2.75 7.51 3.08
N ARG A 46 -2.70 6.22 2.77
CA ARG A 46 -3.80 5.25 2.96
C ARG A 46 -3.28 4.03 3.68
N LEU A 47 -4.00 3.55 4.67
CA LEU A 47 -3.66 2.35 5.43
C LEU A 47 -4.69 1.26 5.17
N ALA A 48 -4.25 0.01 5.02
CA ALA A 48 -5.14 -1.14 4.91
C ALA A 48 -4.57 -2.33 5.69
N CYS A 49 -5.33 -2.84 6.64
CA CYS A 49 -4.83 -3.87 7.55
C CYS A 49 -5.95 -4.62 8.26
N GLY A 50 -5.61 -5.77 8.87
CA GLY A 50 -6.50 -6.46 9.80
C GLY A 50 -6.67 -5.69 11.10
N GLU A 51 -7.80 -5.88 11.74
CA GLU A 51 -8.11 -5.22 13.02
C GLU A 51 -7.44 -5.94 14.19
N ALA A 52 -6.76 -5.18 15.04
CA ALA A 52 -6.18 -5.64 16.30
C ALA A 52 -6.23 -4.54 17.39
N GLY A 53 -7.19 -3.61 17.27
CA GLY A 53 -7.50 -2.61 18.30
C GLY A 53 -6.78 -1.26 18.16
N TYR A 54 -6.00 -1.05 17.09
CA TYR A 54 -5.21 0.17 16.88
C TYR A 54 -5.74 1.07 15.76
N THR A 55 -6.82 0.67 15.09
CA THR A 55 -7.44 1.41 14.00
C THR A 55 -7.78 2.85 14.39
N ARG A 56 -8.35 3.06 15.59
CA ARG A 56 -8.66 4.41 16.10
C ARG A 56 -7.39 5.23 16.35
N ALA A 57 -6.39 4.64 16.98
CA ALA A 57 -5.12 5.32 17.25
C ALA A 57 -4.37 5.73 15.96
N LEU A 58 -4.53 4.98 14.88
CA LEU A 58 -4.02 5.37 13.55
C LEU A 58 -4.88 6.46 12.89
N ALA A 59 -6.20 6.41 13.06
CA ALA A 59 -7.11 7.41 12.53
C ALA A 59 -6.93 8.77 13.23
N ASP A 60 -6.67 8.78 14.54
CA ASP A 60 -6.40 9.99 15.33
C ASP A 60 -5.10 10.71 14.89
N GLU A 61 -4.17 10.01 14.25
CA GLU A 61 -3.00 10.61 13.57
C GLU A 61 -3.34 11.25 12.21
N GLY A 62 -4.59 11.13 11.76
CA GLY A 62 -5.09 11.71 10.50
C GLY A 62 -4.92 10.79 9.28
N TRP A 63 -4.66 9.49 9.46
CA TRP A 63 -4.51 8.55 8.35
C TRP A 63 -5.77 7.70 8.16
N PRO A 64 -6.41 7.75 6.98
CA PRO A 64 -7.55 6.88 6.68
C PRO A 64 -7.14 5.41 6.70
N VAL A 65 -7.83 4.61 7.51
CA VAL A 65 -7.63 3.17 7.66
C VAL A 65 -8.79 2.40 7.04
N GLU A 66 -8.47 1.44 6.17
CA GLU A 66 -9.41 0.46 5.65
C GLU A 66 -9.20 -0.89 6.34
N THR A 67 -10.23 -1.39 7.00
CA THR A 67 -10.16 -2.70 7.67
C THR A 67 -10.35 -3.84 6.66
N LEU A 68 -9.32 -4.67 6.55
CA LEU A 68 -9.32 -5.89 5.75
C LEU A 68 -9.65 -7.09 6.65
N PRO A 69 -10.38 -8.10 6.14
CA PRO A 69 -10.67 -9.33 6.88
C PRO A 69 -9.44 -10.26 6.92
N LEU A 70 -8.29 -9.73 7.35
CA LEU A 70 -7.04 -10.46 7.49
C LEU A 70 -7.02 -11.16 8.83
N ASN A 71 -7.12 -12.49 8.81
CA ASN A 71 -7.03 -13.30 10.01
C ASN A 71 -5.59 -13.77 10.22
N SER A 72 -5.10 -13.59 11.45
CA SER A 72 -3.81 -14.16 11.89
C SER A 72 -3.90 -15.64 12.25
N ARG A 73 -5.12 -16.18 12.47
CA ARG A 73 -5.38 -17.59 12.77
C ARG A 73 -6.28 -18.22 11.71
N GLY A 74 -5.76 -19.28 11.07
CA GLY A 74 -6.48 -20.11 10.11
C GLY A 74 -6.47 -19.57 8.67
N SER A 75 -6.41 -20.51 7.72
CA SER A 75 -6.32 -20.28 6.28
C SER A 75 -7.65 -20.60 5.60
N ASN A 76 -8.73 -19.90 5.95
CA ASN A 76 -10.02 -20.12 5.28
C ASN A 76 -9.99 -19.47 3.88
N PRO A 77 -9.97 -20.25 2.78
CA PRO A 77 -9.77 -19.70 1.43
C PRO A 77 -10.84 -18.69 1.03
N LEU A 78 -12.09 -18.89 1.45
CA LEU A 78 -13.19 -17.99 1.13
C LEU A 78 -13.00 -16.60 1.76
N ARG A 79 -12.44 -16.54 2.98
CA ARG A 79 -12.13 -15.27 3.64
C ARG A 79 -10.97 -14.56 2.96
N GLU A 80 -9.96 -15.32 2.53
CA GLU A 80 -8.83 -14.76 1.80
C GLU A 80 -9.24 -14.21 0.43
N LEU A 81 -10.21 -14.84 -0.25
CA LEU A 81 -10.84 -14.26 -1.46
C LEU A 81 -11.56 -12.93 -1.16
N GLY A 82 -12.26 -12.84 -0.02
CA GLY A 82 -12.87 -11.59 0.43
C GLY A 82 -11.84 -10.49 0.72
N ALA A 83 -10.71 -10.85 1.35
CA ALA A 83 -9.59 -9.92 1.57
C ALA A 83 -8.98 -9.44 0.26
N LEU A 84 -8.71 -10.35 -0.67
CA LEU A 84 -8.18 -10.04 -2.00
C LEU A 84 -9.12 -9.12 -2.78
N TYR A 85 -10.43 -9.40 -2.78
CA TYR A 85 -11.42 -8.54 -3.42
C TYR A 85 -11.41 -7.12 -2.85
N LYS A 86 -11.32 -6.96 -1.52
CA LYS A 86 -11.20 -5.64 -0.89
C LYS A 86 -9.90 -4.92 -1.29
N VAL A 87 -8.78 -5.64 -1.35
CA VAL A 87 -7.49 -5.07 -1.80
C VAL A 87 -7.59 -4.58 -3.25
N ILE A 88 -8.16 -5.38 -4.15
CA ILE A 88 -8.39 -5.00 -5.55
C ILE A 88 -9.28 -3.74 -5.63
N ARG A 89 -10.38 -3.71 -4.88
CA ARG A 89 -11.28 -2.56 -4.84
C ARG A 89 -10.57 -1.31 -4.33
N LEU A 90 -9.74 -1.44 -3.30
CA LEU A 90 -8.99 -0.33 -2.73
C LEU A 90 -7.95 0.22 -3.71
N LEU A 91 -7.18 -0.66 -4.37
CA LEU A 91 -6.22 -0.26 -5.40
C LEU A 91 -6.90 0.48 -6.56
N ARG A 92 -8.07 0.01 -7.00
CA ARG A 92 -8.84 0.66 -8.08
C ARG A 92 -9.45 2.00 -7.67
N LYS A 93 -9.94 2.11 -6.43
CA LYS A 93 -10.56 3.31 -5.88
C LYS A 93 -9.53 4.39 -5.61
N GLU A 94 -8.45 4.05 -4.91
CA GLU A 94 -7.47 5.02 -4.43
C GLU A 94 -6.39 5.33 -5.45
N ARG A 95 -6.14 4.41 -6.40
CA ARG A 95 -5.10 4.49 -7.43
C ARG A 95 -3.77 4.98 -6.86
N PRO A 96 -3.21 4.27 -5.86
CA PRO A 96 -1.97 4.69 -5.24
C PRO A 96 -0.82 4.63 -6.24
N ASP A 97 0.10 5.59 -6.14
CA ASP A 97 1.35 5.58 -6.91
C ASP A 97 2.28 4.47 -6.39
N VAL A 98 2.24 4.20 -5.08
CA VAL A 98 3.03 3.14 -4.42
C VAL A 98 2.17 2.35 -3.45
N ALA A 99 2.29 1.02 -3.46
CA ALA A 99 1.73 0.12 -2.47
C ALA A 99 2.86 -0.61 -1.71
N HIS A 100 3.03 -0.34 -0.42
CA HIS A 100 4.06 -0.94 0.41
C HIS A 100 3.46 -2.08 1.25
N LEU A 101 3.95 -3.30 1.04
CA LEU A 101 3.41 -4.55 1.55
C LEU A 101 4.37 -5.11 2.61
N PHE A 102 3.92 -5.20 3.87
CA PHE A 102 4.80 -5.55 5.00
C PHE A 102 4.80 -7.01 5.42
N THR A 103 3.93 -7.85 4.85
CA THR A 103 3.84 -9.28 5.20
C THR A 103 3.68 -10.13 3.97
N LEU A 104 4.05 -11.42 4.07
CA LEU A 104 3.92 -12.37 2.96
C LEU A 104 2.50 -12.45 2.41
N LYS A 105 1.47 -12.48 3.27
CA LYS A 105 0.06 -12.43 2.85
C LYS A 105 -0.24 -11.16 2.04
N CYS A 106 0.23 -10.00 2.50
CA CYS A 106 0.01 -8.74 1.79
C CYS A 106 0.77 -8.70 0.46
N VAL A 107 1.99 -9.25 0.41
CA VAL A 107 2.77 -9.40 -0.83
C VAL A 107 2.01 -10.27 -1.82
N LEU A 108 1.53 -11.44 -1.38
CA LEU A 108 0.72 -12.33 -2.21
C LEU A 108 -0.53 -11.64 -2.74
N TYR A 109 -1.28 -10.92 -1.90
CA TYR A 109 -2.47 -10.19 -2.35
C TYR A 109 -2.13 -9.03 -3.27
N GLY A 110 -1.01 -8.35 -3.04
CA GLY A 110 -0.49 -7.33 -3.95
C GLY A 110 -0.19 -7.91 -5.33
N CYS A 111 0.51 -9.05 -5.39
CA CYS A 111 0.81 -9.74 -6.65
C CYS A 111 -0.46 -10.18 -7.39
N LEU A 112 -1.41 -10.78 -6.68
CA LEU A 112 -2.69 -11.21 -7.27
C LEU A 112 -3.57 -10.02 -7.70
N ALA A 113 -3.47 -8.88 -7.01
CA ALA A 113 -4.23 -7.68 -7.32
C ALA A 113 -3.55 -6.77 -8.34
N ALA A 114 -2.24 -6.95 -8.60
CA ALA A 114 -1.45 -6.08 -9.48
C ALA A 114 -2.04 -5.93 -10.90
N PRO A 115 -2.53 -7.00 -11.57
CA PRO A 115 -3.16 -6.87 -12.88
C PRO A 115 -4.39 -5.94 -12.90
N PHE A 116 -5.03 -5.74 -11.74
CA PHE A 116 -6.20 -4.89 -11.58
C PHE A 116 -5.86 -3.47 -11.13
N SER A 117 -4.59 -3.17 -10.86
CA SER A 117 -4.10 -1.85 -10.51
C SER A 117 -3.34 -1.24 -11.69
N ARG A 118 -3.79 -0.08 -12.17
CA ARG A 118 -3.05 0.66 -13.21
C ARG A 118 -2.05 1.61 -12.55
N ASN A 119 -0.78 1.51 -12.94
CA ASN A 119 0.31 2.41 -12.57
C ASN A 119 0.70 2.42 -11.07
N THR A 120 0.25 1.44 -10.28
CA THR A 120 0.72 1.28 -8.89
C THR A 120 2.05 0.53 -8.87
N ARG A 121 3.07 1.10 -8.22
CA ARG A 121 4.32 0.41 -7.94
C ARG A 121 4.21 -0.36 -6.63
N PHE A 122 4.46 -1.66 -6.66
CA PHE A 122 4.40 -2.48 -5.45
C PHE A 122 5.80 -2.63 -4.85
N ILE A 123 5.90 -2.46 -3.54
CA ILE A 123 7.13 -2.63 -2.75
C ILE A 123 6.87 -3.62 -1.63
N GLY A 124 7.49 -4.79 -1.70
CA GLY A 124 7.42 -5.80 -0.64
C GLY A 124 8.60 -5.70 0.31
N ALA A 125 8.33 -5.59 1.62
CA ALA A 125 9.35 -5.64 2.68
C ALA A 125 9.28 -6.99 3.41
N LEU A 126 9.93 -8.01 2.85
CA LEU A 126 10.09 -9.32 3.47
C LEU A 126 11.38 -9.32 4.29
N THR A 127 11.27 -9.52 5.60
CA THR A 127 12.43 -9.66 6.49
C THR A 127 13.27 -10.86 6.05
N GLY A 128 14.55 -10.64 5.74
CA GLY A 128 15.50 -11.68 5.34
C GLY A 128 15.78 -11.79 3.84
N MET A 129 15.13 -11.02 2.96
CA MET A 129 15.40 -11.09 1.51
C MET A 129 15.61 -9.74 0.78
N GLY A 130 15.68 -8.61 1.51
CA GLY A 130 15.80 -7.28 0.88
C GLY A 130 14.53 -6.83 0.16
N TYR A 131 14.56 -5.64 -0.47
CA TYR A 131 13.44 -5.08 -1.25
C TYR A 131 13.18 -5.91 -2.52
N LEU A 132 12.45 -7.02 -2.37
CA LEU A 132 12.34 -8.04 -3.41
C LEU A 132 11.45 -7.65 -4.60
N PHE A 133 10.75 -6.51 -4.50
CA PHE A 133 9.81 -6.09 -5.53
C PHE A 133 9.94 -4.57 -5.72
N THR A 134 10.75 -4.13 -6.67
CA THR A 134 10.61 -2.80 -7.28
C THR A 134 10.10 -3.04 -8.68
N SER A 135 8.79 -2.94 -8.87
CA SER A 135 8.17 -3.20 -10.17
C SER A 135 8.56 -2.13 -11.18
N ASN A 136 9.59 -2.41 -11.98
CA ASN A 136 9.70 -1.86 -13.32
C ASN A 136 9.92 -2.92 -14.41
N GLN A 137 10.04 -4.20 -14.04
CA GLN A 137 10.06 -5.31 -14.99
C GLN A 137 9.39 -6.53 -14.37
N LEU A 138 8.13 -6.74 -14.72
CA LEU A 138 7.63 -8.10 -14.89
C LEU A 138 8.20 -8.55 -16.25
N ASP A 139 9.48 -8.86 -16.29
CA ASP A 139 10.04 -9.63 -17.41
C ASP A 139 9.36 -10.98 -17.34
N ARG A 140 8.31 -11.14 -18.15
CA ARG A 140 8.02 -12.21 -19.12
C ARG A 140 8.55 -13.65 -18.87
N THR A 141 9.01 -14.03 -17.68
CA THR A 141 9.76 -15.27 -17.44
C THR A 141 8.94 -16.31 -16.67
N ILE A 142 7.61 -16.22 -16.72
CA ILE A 142 6.71 -17.38 -16.51
C ILE A 142 5.72 -17.49 -17.68
N ALA A 143 6.15 -17.10 -18.88
CA ALA A 143 5.44 -17.40 -20.14
C ALA A 143 6.36 -18.11 -21.16
N ALA A 144 7.35 -18.86 -20.66
CA ALA A 144 8.19 -19.76 -21.43
C ALA A 144 8.43 -21.06 -20.64
N ALA A 145 7.33 -21.74 -20.30
CA ALA A 145 7.30 -23.15 -19.89
C ALA A 145 5.83 -23.60 -19.98
N GLY A 146 5.39 -23.93 -21.20
CA GLY A 146 4.03 -24.35 -21.53
C GLY A 146 3.63 -23.88 -22.92
#